data_AF-A0A8T4LGP7-F1
#
_entry.id   AF-A0A8T4LGP7-F1
#
_cell.length_a   1.000
_cell.length_b   1.000
_cell.length_c   1.000
_cell.angle_alpha   90.00
_cell.angle_beta   90.00
_cell.angle_gamma   90.00
#
_symmetry.space_group_name_H-M   'P 1'
#
loop_
_entity.id
_entity.type
_entity.pdbx_description
1 polymer ?
#
loop_
_entity_poly.entity_id
_entity_poly.type
_entity_poly.pdbx_seq_one_letter_code
_entity_poly.pdbx_strand_id
1 'polypeptide(L)'
;MVDKSRPRTGSLQYYPRSRADKETPSFRAFSAPKAGKAKAVNFFGYKAGMVQIGGKDLRKSTPSTGHDIIMAGTVIECPPLRVIGIRVTGWNDGRTGINVLTEMWADKADRHLQKKIYNFKSPQSKKKKTKTVYKTISDLEKIKDQIANVRLLVATQPSLTGFGKKKPDVSEVAISGGVDEQLAFAKEKLGNELHLKEVFENNTLMDVKAVSTGKGMQGVIKRHNVKIQRHKAKKQRAVGSIGPWHPPTVMWTVARAGQMGYNSRTEFNKKILVLGEKGKAISPSSGFAHYGNVSNDFVLVAGSIPGPSKRCIGLRLPTRPSRENRIKLEEISFISTVTHGKAATEETPKAAKVEAQKVEKKEHKSVEDELKQAAK
;
A
#
# COMPACT_ATOMS: atom_id res chain seq x y z
N MET A 1 -12.59 43.48 -4.63
CA MET A 1 -12.70 42.48 -3.55
C MET A 1 -13.79 41.48 -3.93
N VAL A 2 -13.82 40.26 -3.39
CA VAL A 2 -14.93 39.32 -3.68
C VAL A 2 -16.15 39.65 -2.81
N ASP A 3 -17.36 39.67 -3.38
CA ASP A 3 -18.57 40.01 -2.63
C ASP A 3 -18.93 38.99 -1.55
N LYS A 4 -18.60 37.71 -1.78
CA LYS A 4 -18.83 36.61 -0.83
C LYS A 4 -17.59 35.72 -0.74
N SER A 5 -17.06 35.57 0.47
CA SER A 5 -15.96 34.64 0.73
C SER A 5 -16.42 33.19 0.60
N ARG A 6 -15.59 32.35 -0.02
CA ARG A 6 -15.79 30.89 -0.04
C ARG A 6 -14.44 30.18 -0.05
N PRO A 7 -14.36 28.95 0.47
CA PRO A 7 -13.20 28.10 0.29
C PRO A 7 -12.93 27.81 -1.19
N ARG A 8 -11.66 27.64 -1.51
CA ARG A 8 -11.24 27.27 -2.86
C ARG A 8 -11.77 25.88 -3.26
N THR A 9 -12.24 25.76 -4.50
CA THR A 9 -12.69 24.48 -5.05
C THR A 9 -11.51 23.60 -5.48
N GLY A 10 -11.33 22.48 -4.78
CA GLY A 10 -10.28 21.51 -5.05
C GLY A 10 -8.90 21.92 -4.54
N SER A 11 -8.17 20.93 -4.01
CA SER A 11 -6.81 21.14 -3.52
C SER A 11 -5.80 21.39 -4.65
N LEU A 12 -4.89 22.35 -4.41
CA LEU A 12 -3.74 22.69 -5.25
C LEU A 12 -2.57 21.72 -5.07
N GLN A 13 -2.46 21.06 -3.91
CA GLN A 13 -1.37 20.13 -3.58
C GLN A 13 -1.27 18.95 -4.57
N TYR A 14 -2.38 18.60 -5.21
CA TYR A 14 -2.46 17.47 -6.13
C TYR A 14 -2.31 17.87 -7.61
N TYR A 15 -1.80 19.07 -7.89
CA TYR A 15 -1.38 19.45 -9.23
C TYR A 15 0.04 18.95 -9.53
N PRO A 16 0.36 18.67 -10.81
CA PRO A 16 -0.57 18.59 -11.94
C PRO A 16 -1.53 17.38 -11.83
N ARG A 17 -2.80 17.59 -12.19
CA ARG A 17 -3.82 16.52 -12.24
C ARG A 17 -3.76 15.80 -13.58
N SER A 18 -2.72 15.00 -13.77
CA SER A 18 -2.44 14.23 -15.00
C SER A 18 -2.50 12.71 -14.76
N ARG A 19 -2.50 11.93 -15.85
CA ARG A 19 -2.38 10.46 -15.79
C ARG A 19 -1.03 10.11 -15.17
N ALA A 20 -1.01 9.11 -14.30
CA ALA A 20 0.23 8.50 -13.84
C ALA A 20 0.89 7.75 -15.01
N ASP A 21 2.20 7.88 -15.14
CA ASP A 21 2.96 7.27 -16.24
C ASP A 21 3.05 5.75 -16.11
N LYS A 22 2.97 5.23 -14.88
CA LYS A 22 3.08 3.81 -14.55
C LYS A 22 1.97 3.40 -13.59
N GLU A 23 1.41 2.22 -13.80
CA GLU A 23 0.39 1.63 -12.92
C GLU A 23 0.98 1.04 -11.65
N THR A 24 2.20 0.50 -11.74
CA THR A 24 2.90 -0.07 -10.58
C THR A 24 3.25 1.05 -9.61
N PRO A 25 2.79 0.98 -8.35
CA PRO A 25 3.07 2.02 -7.37
C PRO A 25 4.55 1.99 -6.96
N SER A 26 5.15 3.17 -6.85
CA SER A 26 6.50 3.36 -6.32
C SER A 26 6.47 4.31 -5.14
N PHE A 27 7.18 4.00 -4.06
CA PHE A 27 7.27 4.88 -2.90
C PHE A 27 8.46 5.83 -3.04
N ARG A 28 8.26 7.10 -2.64
CA ARG A 28 9.35 8.10 -2.63
C ARG A 28 10.16 8.09 -1.34
N ALA A 29 9.50 7.75 -0.24
CA ALA A 29 10.07 7.70 1.09
C ALA A 29 9.65 6.40 1.77
N PHE A 30 10.50 5.90 2.66
CA PHE A 30 10.28 4.67 3.40
C PHE A 30 10.48 4.95 4.89
N SER A 31 9.63 4.34 5.72
CA SER A 31 9.82 4.33 7.17
C SER A 31 10.77 3.19 7.53
N ALA A 32 12.05 3.39 7.25
CA ALA A 32 13.10 2.39 7.42
C ALA A 32 14.08 2.89 8.49
N PRO A 33 13.82 2.62 9.79
CA PRO A 33 14.78 2.93 10.85
C PRO A 33 16.12 2.26 10.54
N LYS A 34 17.22 2.99 10.69
CA LYS A 34 18.59 2.46 10.48
C LYS A 34 19.11 1.65 11.68
N ALA A 35 18.39 1.69 12.81
CA ALA A 35 18.72 0.94 14.01
C ALA A 35 17.79 -0.26 14.18
N GLY A 36 18.33 -1.36 14.72
CA GLY A 36 17.61 -2.61 14.93
C GLY A 36 17.66 -3.56 13.73
N LYS A 37 17.03 -4.72 13.88
CA LYS A 37 17.10 -5.84 12.93
C LYS A 37 16.63 -5.46 11.52
N ALA A 38 17.28 -6.00 10.52
CA ALA A 38 16.85 -5.90 9.13
C ALA A 38 15.48 -6.56 8.90
N LYS A 39 14.52 -5.76 8.41
CA LYS A 39 13.16 -6.18 8.05
C LYS A 39 12.74 -5.49 6.76
N ALA A 40 11.96 -6.17 5.94
CA ALA A 40 11.35 -5.55 4.77
C ALA A 40 10.27 -4.52 5.21
N VAL A 41 10.23 -3.38 4.52
CA VAL A 41 9.42 -2.19 4.94
C VAL A 41 8.15 -2.03 4.11
N ASN A 42 8.10 -2.64 2.92
CA ASN A 42 6.98 -2.53 2.02
C ASN A 42 6.73 -3.84 1.26
N PHE A 43 5.50 -3.96 0.76
CA PHE A 43 5.00 -5.13 0.05
C PHE A 43 4.09 -4.69 -1.11
N PHE A 44 3.73 -5.62 -1.99
CA PHE A 44 2.84 -5.37 -3.11
C PHE A 44 1.77 -6.45 -3.19
N GLY A 45 0.53 -6.04 -3.44
CA GLY A 45 -0.60 -6.94 -3.61
C GLY A 45 -1.55 -6.44 -4.70
N TYR A 46 -2.70 -7.10 -4.83
CA TYR A 46 -3.74 -6.78 -5.79
C TYR A 46 -5.06 -6.54 -5.06
N LYS A 47 -5.77 -5.46 -5.44
CA LYS A 47 -7.09 -5.20 -4.88
C LYS A 47 -8.08 -6.27 -5.34
N ALA A 48 -8.59 -7.08 -4.42
CA ALA A 48 -9.61 -8.07 -4.72
C ALA A 48 -10.99 -7.42 -4.75
N GLY A 49 -11.42 -6.87 -3.62
CA GLY A 49 -12.74 -6.28 -3.47
C GLY A 49 -12.95 -5.63 -2.11
N MET A 50 -14.20 -5.34 -1.77
CA MET A 50 -14.60 -4.80 -0.48
C MET A 50 -15.64 -5.69 0.16
N VAL A 51 -15.63 -5.74 1.48
CA VAL A 51 -16.55 -6.51 2.33
C VAL A 51 -17.05 -5.62 3.46
N GLN A 52 -18.16 -5.98 4.07
CA GLN A 52 -18.60 -5.44 5.35
C GLN A 52 -18.01 -6.29 6.48
N ILE A 53 -17.62 -5.64 7.56
CA ILE A 53 -17.00 -6.24 8.73
C ILE A 53 -17.80 -5.79 9.94
N GLY A 54 -18.28 -6.74 10.73
CA GLY A 54 -18.85 -6.52 12.05
C GLY A 54 -17.80 -6.82 13.13
N GLY A 55 -17.76 -6.01 14.18
CA GLY A 55 -16.94 -6.27 15.36
C GLY A 55 -17.19 -5.24 16.45
N LYS A 56 -16.56 -5.45 17.60
CA LYS A 56 -16.78 -4.61 18.77
C LYS A 56 -15.90 -3.37 18.74
N ASP A 57 -16.48 -2.19 18.97
CA ASP A 57 -15.72 -0.93 19.04
C ASP A 57 -15.14 -0.72 20.45
N LEU A 58 -13.81 -0.77 20.58
CA LEU A 58 -13.12 -0.55 21.87
C LEU A 58 -12.44 0.82 21.96
N ARG A 59 -12.87 1.79 21.13
CA ARG A 59 -12.43 3.18 21.29
C ARG A 59 -12.92 3.71 22.63
N LYS A 60 -12.05 4.36 23.39
CA LYS A 60 -12.42 4.99 24.67
C LYS A 60 -13.12 6.31 24.39
N SER A 61 -14.06 6.68 25.26
CA SER A 61 -14.75 7.98 25.24
C SER A 61 -15.55 8.26 23.96
N THR A 62 -16.16 7.24 23.37
CA THR A 62 -17.08 7.37 22.23
C THR A 62 -18.45 6.78 22.56
N PRO A 63 -19.56 7.28 21.99
CA PRO A 63 -20.88 6.69 22.23
C PRO A 63 -21.00 5.23 21.78
N SER A 64 -20.17 4.80 20.83
CA SER A 64 -20.15 3.43 20.29
C SER A 64 -19.28 2.46 21.09
N THR A 65 -18.63 2.90 22.17
CA THR A 65 -17.73 2.04 22.96
C THR A 65 -18.48 0.82 23.51
N GLY A 66 -17.97 -0.38 23.21
CA GLY A 66 -18.54 -1.65 23.65
C GLY A 66 -19.68 -2.19 22.78
N HIS A 67 -20.18 -1.39 21.83
CA HIS A 67 -21.20 -1.82 20.88
C HIS A 67 -20.60 -2.48 19.64
N ASP A 68 -21.37 -3.37 19.02
CA ASP A 68 -21.03 -3.93 17.73
C ASP A 68 -21.25 -2.87 16.64
N ILE A 69 -20.20 -2.60 15.86
CA ILE A 69 -20.24 -1.68 14.74
C ILE A 69 -19.98 -2.42 13.44
N ILE A 70 -20.63 -1.95 12.38
CA ILE A 70 -20.36 -2.43 11.02
C ILE A 70 -19.52 -1.38 10.30
N MET A 71 -18.44 -1.83 9.67
CA MET A 71 -17.59 -1.00 8.85
C MET A 71 -17.26 -1.66 7.51
N ALA A 72 -16.94 -0.84 6.51
CA ALA A 72 -16.39 -1.37 5.26
C ALA A 72 -14.93 -1.76 5.46
N GLY A 73 -14.51 -2.84 4.80
CA GLY A 73 -13.11 -3.24 4.66
C GLY A 73 -12.77 -3.54 3.20
N THR A 74 -11.51 -3.34 2.85
CA THR A 74 -10.96 -3.72 1.54
C THR A 74 -10.07 -4.95 1.70
N VAL A 75 -10.30 -5.96 0.86
CA VAL A 75 -9.45 -7.15 0.76
C VAL A 75 -8.39 -6.93 -0.31
N ILE A 76 -7.13 -7.13 0.07
CA ILE A 76 -5.98 -7.12 -0.84
C ILE A 76 -5.40 -8.53 -0.82
N GLU A 77 -5.34 -9.17 -1.99
CA GLU A 77 -4.61 -10.42 -2.16
C GLU A 77 -3.12 -10.10 -2.34
N CYS A 78 -2.28 -10.79 -1.59
CA CYS A 78 -0.85 -10.58 -1.49
C CYS A 78 -0.13 -11.90 -1.82
N PRO A 79 0.03 -12.26 -3.10
CA PRO A 79 0.87 -13.39 -3.46
C PRO A 79 2.32 -13.13 -3.02
N PRO A 80 3.10 -14.16 -2.66
CA PRO A 80 4.49 -14.00 -2.25
C PRO A 80 5.31 -13.28 -3.32
N LEU A 81 6.16 -12.36 -2.89
CA LEU A 81 7.02 -11.59 -3.80
C LEU A 81 8.30 -12.36 -4.06
N ARG A 82 8.68 -12.53 -5.33
CA ARG A 82 9.95 -13.15 -5.69
C ARG A 82 11.04 -12.08 -5.71
N VAL A 83 12.12 -12.28 -4.96
CA VAL A 83 13.27 -11.37 -4.94
C VAL A 83 14.17 -11.69 -6.12
N ILE A 84 14.27 -10.77 -7.06
CA ILE A 84 14.97 -10.95 -8.33
C ILE A 84 16.35 -10.31 -8.34
N GLY A 85 16.65 -9.44 -7.39
CA GLY A 85 17.92 -8.74 -7.31
C GLY A 85 18.05 -7.84 -6.09
N ILE A 86 19.23 -7.26 -5.92
CA ILE A 86 19.59 -6.30 -4.89
C ILE A 86 20.08 -5.04 -5.61
N ARG A 87 19.54 -3.89 -5.24
CA ARG A 87 19.98 -2.58 -5.72
C ARG A 87 20.63 -1.84 -4.56
N VAL A 88 21.90 -1.49 -4.72
CA VAL A 88 22.66 -0.73 -3.75
C VAL A 88 22.75 0.72 -4.21
N THR A 89 22.33 1.61 -3.32
CA THR A 89 22.33 3.05 -3.57
C THR A 89 23.20 3.77 -2.57
N GLY A 90 23.91 4.79 -3.03
CA GLY A 90 24.89 5.48 -2.22
C GLY A 90 25.33 6.80 -2.80
N TRP A 91 26.28 7.42 -2.13
CA TRP A 91 26.91 8.65 -2.58
C TRP A 91 28.04 8.31 -3.54
N ASN A 92 28.15 9.08 -4.63
CA ASN A 92 29.23 8.94 -5.60
C ASN A 92 29.93 10.28 -5.68
N ASP A 93 31.26 10.29 -5.55
CA ASP A 93 32.11 11.48 -5.31
C ASP A 93 32.10 12.54 -6.42
N GLY A 94 31.26 12.39 -7.45
CA GLY A 94 31.06 13.38 -8.53
C GLY A 94 29.60 13.65 -8.90
N ARG A 95 28.60 13.13 -8.17
CA ARG A 95 27.17 13.34 -8.49
C ARG A 95 26.38 13.80 -7.27
N THR A 96 25.47 14.73 -7.49
CA THR A 96 24.54 15.19 -6.45
C THR A 96 23.48 14.13 -6.16
N GLY A 97 23.29 13.84 -4.87
CA GLY A 97 22.25 12.93 -4.38
C GLY A 97 22.62 11.44 -4.37
N ILE A 98 21.64 10.64 -3.96
CA ILE A 98 21.77 9.19 -3.82
C ILE A 98 21.61 8.54 -5.20
N ASN A 99 22.66 7.88 -5.66
CA ASN A 99 22.72 7.24 -6.97
C ASN A 99 22.76 5.71 -6.83
N VAL A 100 22.40 5.00 -7.90
CA VAL A 100 22.61 3.54 -7.97
C VAL A 100 24.11 3.29 -8.17
N LEU A 101 24.74 2.63 -7.20
CA LEU A 101 26.15 2.25 -7.28
C LEU A 101 26.30 0.94 -8.04
N THR A 102 25.52 -0.07 -7.65
CA THR A 102 25.53 -1.38 -8.31
C THR A 102 24.21 -2.12 -8.14
N GLU A 103 23.99 -3.11 -8.99
CA GLU A 103 22.86 -4.02 -8.99
C GLU A 103 23.35 -5.46 -9.10
N MET A 104 22.86 -6.30 -8.21
CA MET A 104 23.05 -7.75 -8.27
C MET A 104 21.73 -8.40 -8.65
N TRP A 105 21.78 -9.41 -9.51
CA TRP A 105 20.61 -10.13 -9.99
C TRP A 105 20.69 -11.59 -9.57
N ALA A 106 19.55 -12.21 -9.31
CA ALA A 106 19.47 -13.64 -9.04
C ALA A 106 19.73 -14.44 -10.33
N ASP A 107 20.41 -15.59 -10.19
CA ASP A 107 20.79 -16.43 -11.34
C ASP A 107 19.58 -17.05 -12.05
N LYS A 108 18.53 -17.39 -11.30
CA LYS A 108 17.32 -18.05 -11.81
C LYS A 108 16.18 -17.05 -12.02
N ALA A 109 15.99 -16.63 -13.27
CA ALA A 109 14.85 -15.81 -13.69
C ALA A 109 13.64 -16.67 -14.09
N ASP A 110 12.48 -16.37 -13.53
CA ASP A 110 11.22 -17.03 -13.88
C ASP A 110 10.77 -16.67 -15.32
N ARG A 111 10.11 -17.60 -16.01
CA ARG A 111 9.56 -17.42 -17.37
C ARG A 111 8.60 -16.24 -17.44
N HIS A 112 7.84 -15.97 -16.37
CA HIS A 112 6.96 -14.80 -16.32
C HIS A 112 7.73 -13.49 -16.23
N LEU A 113 8.87 -13.47 -15.52
CA LEU A 113 9.77 -12.31 -15.42
C LEU A 113 10.43 -12.00 -16.78
N GLN A 114 10.86 -13.02 -17.51
CA GLN A 114 11.40 -12.89 -18.86
C GLN A 114 10.40 -12.17 -19.79
N LYS A 115 9.08 -12.39 -19.65
CA LYS A 115 8.08 -11.67 -20.45
C LYS A 115 8.09 -10.15 -20.22
N LYS A 116 8.51 -9.68 -19.04
CA LYS A 116 8.55 -8.26 -18.70
C LYS A 116 9.89 -7.60 -19.00
N ILE A 117 10.99 -8.27 -18.68
CA ILE A 117 12.34 -7.72 -18.84
C ILE A 117 13.02 -8.43 -20.02
N TYR A 118 13.21 -7.70 -21.11
CA TYR A 118 13.80 -8.23 -22.34
C TYR A 118 15.22 -8.78 -22.14
N ASN A 119 16.01 -8.17 -21.26
CA ASN A 119 17.38 -8.59 -20.97
C ASN A 119 17.47 -9.99 -20.34
N PHE A 120 16.39 -10.48 -19.72
CA PHE A 120 16.32 -11.87 -19.24
C PHE A 120 15.85 -12.86 -20.32
N LYS A 121 15.35 -12.41 -21.48
CA LYS A 121 14.87 -13.26 -22.59
C LYS A 121 16.00 -13.81 -23.46
N SER A 122 17.10 -13.08 -23.57
CA SER A 122 18.27 -13.55 -24.30
C SER A 122 19.08 -14.44 -23.34
N PRO A 123 19.30 -15.74 -23.60
CA PRO A 123 20.43 -16.42 -22.96
C PRO A 123 21.62 -15.56 -23.34
N GLN A 124 22.25 -14.89 -22.37
CA GLN A 124 23.28 -13.87 -22.59
C GLN A 124 24.10 -14.25 -23.81
N SER A 125 23.75 -13.69 -24.97
CA SER A 125 24.49 -13.91 -26.19
C SER A 125 25.92 -13.54 -25.82
N LYS A 126 26.91 -14.39 -26.14
CA LYS A 126 28.35 -14.22 -25.90
C LYS A 126 28.89 -12.88 -26.46
N LYS A 127 28.39 -11.74 -25.97
CA LYS A 127 28.67 -10.38 -26.40
C LYS A 127 29.15 -9.65 -25.17
N LYS A 128 30.45 -9.32 -25.24
CA LYS A 128 31.30 -8.56 -24.32
C LYS A 128 30.68 -8.34 -22.94
N LYS A 129 31.21 -9.05 -21.93
CA LYS A 129 31.07 -8.70 -20.52
C LYS A 129 31.49 -7.22 -20.37
N THR A 130 30.54 -6.29 -20.49
CA THR A 130 30.73 -4.96 -19.94
C THR A 130 31.08 -5.17 -18.47
N LYS A 131 32.21 -4.63 -18.03
CA LYS A 131 32.69 -4.69 -16.64
C LYS A 131 31.64 -4.04 -15.72
N THR A 132 30.55 -4.73 -15.39
CA THR A 132 29.83 -4.48 -14.14
C THR A 132 30.78 -4.94 -13.05
N VAL A 133 31.41 -3.97 -12.40
CA VAL A 133 32.59 -4.14 -11.55
C VAL A 133 32.29 -4.90 -10.26
N TYR A 134 31.02 -5.00 -9.86
CA TYR A 134 30.63 -5.61 -8.57
C TYR A 134 29.47 -6.59 -8.78
N LYS A 135 29.80 -7.83 -9.16
CA LYS A 135 28.82 -8.93 -9.30
C LYS A 135 28.75 -9.82 -8.07
N THR A 136 29.78 -9.79 -7.24
CA THR A 136 29.95 -10.72 -6.12
C THR A 136 29.70 -10.00 -4.80
N ILE A 137 29.30 -10.73 -3.77
CA ILE A 137 28.99 -10.17 -2.45
C ILE A 137 30.23 -9.50 -1.83
N SER A 138 31.42 -10.09 -2.07
CA SER A 138 32.72 -9.54 -1.67
C SER A 138 33.05 -8.19 -2.32
N ASP A 139 32.40 -7.89 -3.44
CA ASP A 139 32.56 -6.62 -4.15
C ASP A 139 31.70 -5.51 -3.53
N LEU A 140 30.61 -5.87 -2.81
CA LEU A 140 29.78 -4.91 -2.06
C LEU A 140 30.44 -4.44 -0.77
N GLU A 141 31.21 -5.33 -0.11
CA GLU A 141 31.95 -5.01 1.11
C GLU A 141 32.99 -3.89 0.87
N LYS A 142 33.58 -3.84 -0.33
CA LYS A 142 34.54 -2.80 -0.74
C LYS A 142 33.94 -1.40 -0.85
N ILE A 143 32.63 -1.29 -1.04
CA ILE A 143 31.93 -0.01 -1.25
C ILE A 143 31.10 0.39 -0.02
N LYS A 144 31.22 -0.37 1.08
CA LYS A 144 30.36 -0.24 2.26
C LYS A 144 30.22 1.20 2.77
N ASP A 145 31.31 1.97 2.77
CA ASP A 145 31.34 3.35 3.27
C ASP A 145 30.53 4.32 2.39
N GLN A 146 30.36 4.02 1.11
CA GLN A 146 29.57 4.83 0.18
C GLN A 146 28.07 4.46 0.20
N ILE A 147 27.70 3.32 0.78
CA ILE A 147 26.33 2.80 0.75
C ILE A 147 25.42 3.63 1.66
N ALA A 148 24.39 4.21 1.06
CA ALA A 148 23.33 4.91 1.79
C ALA A 148 22.14 4.00 2.08
N ASN A 149 21.69 3.19 1.11
CA ASN A 149 20.57 2.26 1.27
C ASN A 149 20.73 1.02 0.38
N VAL A 150 20.32 -0.13 0.92
CA VAL A 150 20.14 -1.37 0.17
C VAL A 150 18.65 -1.61 -0.07
N ARG A 151 18.29 -2.01 -1.29
CA ARG A 151 16.90 -2.31 -1.68
C ARG A 151 16.83 -3.65 -2.38
N LEU A 152 15.74 -4.38 -2.14
CA LEU A 152 15.41 -5.58 -2.89
C LEU A 152 14.67 -5.18 -4.16
N LEU A 153 15.10 -5.72 -5.30
CA LEU A 153 14.29 -5.74 -6.51
C LEU A 153 13.35 -6.93 -6.41
N VAL A 154 12.05 -6.68 -6.46
CA VAL A 154 11.02 -7.71 -6.29
C VAL A 154 10.09 -7.76 -7.49
N ALA A 155 9.60 -8.95 -7.78
CA ALA A 155 8.54 -9.20 -8.75
C ALA A 155 7.32 -9.82 -8.04
N THR A 156 6.14 -9.27 -8.30
CA THR A 156 4.89 -9.90 -7.87
C THR A 156 4.63 -11.18 -8.67
N GLN A 157 3.85 -12.11 -8.11
CA GLN A 157 3.47 -13.36 -8.78
C GLN A 157 1.97 -13.39 -9.09
N PRO A 158 1.47 -12.62 -10.07
CA PRO A 158 0.04 -12.56 -10.38
C PRO A 158 -0.49 -13.86 -11.01
N SER A 159 0.37 -14.75 -11.50
CA SER A 159 -0.01 -16.09 -11.96
C SER A 159 -0.66 -16.93 -10.86
N LEU A 160 -0.32 -16.67 -9.59
CA LEU A 160 -0.91 -17.33 -8.43
C LEU A 160 -2.30 -16.78 -8.07
N THR A 161 -2.75 -15.70 -8.71
CA THR A 161 -4.04 -15.04 -8.44
C THR A 161 -5.12 -15.49 -9.42
N GLY A 162 -6.39 -15.40 -9.02
CA GLY A 162 -7.52 -15.88 -9.81
C GLY A 162 -7.91 -15.04 -11.04
N PHE A 163 -7.34 -13.84 -11.24
CA PHE A 163 -7.85 -12.90 -12.27
C PHE A 163 -7.10 -12.91 -13.62
N GLY A 164 -6.15 -13.84 -13.80
CA GLY A 164 -5.55 -14.18 -15.11
C GLY A 164 -4.36 -13.32 -15.58
N LYS A 165 -3.83 -12.42 -14.74
CA LYS A 165 -2.63 -11.64 -15.10
C LYS A 165 -1.38 -12.51 -15.01
N LYS A 166 -0.70 -12.71 -16.15
CA LYS A 166 0.55 -13.52 -16.21
C LYS A 166 1.83 -12.69 -16.08
N LYS A 167 1.77 -11.37 -16.33
CA LYS A 167 2.95 -10.49 -16.37
C LYS A 167 3.17 -9.88 -14.98
N PRO A 168 4.32 -10.07 -14.34
CA PRO A 168 4.57 -9.57 -12.98
C PRO A 168 4.66 -8.04 -12.95
N ASP A 169 4.46 -7.44 -11.78
CA ASP A 169 4.82 -6.06 -11.49
C ASP A 169 6.17 -6.05 -10.78
N VAL A 170 7.08 -5.20 -11.25
CA VAL A 170 8.45 -5.12 -10.71
C VAL A 170 8.60 -3.79 -10.00
N SER A 171 9.09 -3.84 -8.76
CA SER A 171 9.29 -2.65 -7.94
C SER A 171 10.38 -2.92 -6.91
N GLU A 172 10.65 -1.94 -6.06
CA GLU A 172 11.65 -2.02 -5.00
C GLU A 172 11.00 -2.21 -3.64
N VAL A 173 11.63 -3.02 -2.80
CA VAL A 173 11.36 -3.13 -1.38
C VAL A 173 12.53 -2.58 -0.60
N ALA A 174 12.27 -1.61 0.28
CA ALA A 174 13.26 -1.08 1.20
C ALA A 174 13.42 -2.02 2.40
N ILE A 175 14.62 -2.05 2.95
CA ILE A 175 15.00 -2.84 4.11
C ILE A 175 15.33 -1.85 5.25
N SER A 176 14.87 -2.13 6.46
CA SER A 176 15.30 -1.42 7.67
C SER A 176 16.62 -1.97 8.22
N GLY A 177 17.15 -1.37 9.27
CA GLY A 177 18.37 -1.82 9.96
C GLY A 177 19.65 -1.19 9.43
N GLY A 178 20.78 -1.57 10.02
CA GLY A 178 22.11 -1.10 9.63
C GLY A 178 22.51 -1.62 8.25
N VAL A 179 23.48 -0.98 7.59
CA VAL A 179 23.92 -1.37 6.23
C VAL A 179 24.36 -2.84 6.17
N ASP A 180 25.08 -3.31 7.19
CA ASP A 180 25.54 -4.70 7.28
C ASP A 180 24.39 -5.70 7.38
N GLU A 181 23.44 -5.42 8.26
CA GLU A 181 22.27 -6.26 8.44
C GLU A 181 21.38 -6.25 7.18
N GLN A 182 21.26 -5.10 6.52
CA GLN A 182 20.53 -5.00 5.25
C GLN A 182 21.17 -5.86 4.16
N LEU A 183 22.51 -5.87 4.06
CA LEU A 183 23.23 -6.70 3.10
C LEU A 183 23.07 -8.19 3.42
N ALA A 184 23.15 -8.57 4.69
CA ALA A 184 22.94 -9.95 5.15
C ALA A 184 21.52 -10.44 4.82
N PHE A 185 20.51 -9.64 5.17
CA PHE A 185 19.11 -9.95 4.87
C PHE A 185 18.85 -10.01 3.36
N ALA A 186 19.44 -9.09 2.59
CA ALA A 186 19.28 -9.07 1.14
C ALA A 186 19.91 -10.30 0.48
N LYS A 187 21.05 -10.77 1.00
CA LYS A 187 21.71 -12.00 0.55
C LYS A 187 20.83 -13.22 0.82
N GLU A 188 20.28 -13.35 2.01
CA GLU A 188 19.41 -14.46 2.38
C GLU A 188 18.15 -14.53 1.50
N LYS A 189 17.55 -13.36 1.25
CA LYS A 189 16.31 -13.29 0.46
C LYS A 189 16.52 -13.33 -1.05
N LEU A 190 17.74 -13.17 -1.57
CA LEU A 190 18.01 -13.18 -3.00
C LEU A 190 17.63 -14.53 -3.64
N GLY A 191 16.74 -14.50 -4.63
CA GLY A 191 16.23 -15.69 -5.32
C GLY A 191 15.10 -16.42 -4.58
N ASN A 192 14.87 -16.08 -3.31
CA ASN A 192 13.81 -16.62 -2.46
C ASN A 192 12.54 -15.76 -2.52
N GLU A 193 11.49 -16.23 -1.86
CA GLU A 193 10.22 -15.53 -1.73
C GLU A 193 10.16 -14.71 -0.44
N LEU A 194 9.47 -13.57 -0.52
CA LEU A 194 9.15 -12.70 0.60
C LEU A 194 7.64 -12.80 0.87
N HIS A 195 7.30 -13.24 2.08
CA HIS A 195 5.91 -13.40 2.51
C HIS A 195 5.38 -12.15 3.21
N LEU A 196 4.05 -12.03 3.25
CA LEU A 196 3.36 -10.88 3.85
C LEU A 196 3.61 -10.75 5.35
N LYS A 197 3.62 -11.87 6.08
CA LYS A 197 3.82 -11.95 7.53
C LYS A 197 5.19 -11.45 7.98
N GLU A 198 6.19 -11.48 7.11
CA GLU A 198 7.53 -10.98 7.41
C GLU A 198 7.58 -9.44 7.42
N VAL A 199 6.61 -8.77 6.79
CA VAL A 199 6.58 -7.31 6.65
C VAL A 199 5.60 -6.69 7.64
N PHE A 200 4.37 -7.22 7.70
CA PHE A 200 3.28 -6.63 8.46
C PHE A 200 2.82 -7.51 9.61
N GLU A 201 2.28 -6.88 10.64
CA GLU A 201 1.69 -7.51 11.80
C GLU A 201 0.21 -7.13 11.92
N ASN A 202 -0.58 -7.98 12.57
CA ASN A 202 -2.00 -7.73 12.80
C ASN A 202 -2.20 -6.47 13.64
N ASN A 203 -3.32 -5.76 13.42
CA ASN A 203 -3.65 -4.55 14.16
C ASN A 203 -2.58 -3.44 14.10
N THR A 204 -1.75 -3.39 13.06
CA THR A 204 -0.84 -2.27 12.81
C THR A 204 -1.40 -1.27 11.82
N LEU A 205 -0.83 -0.06 11.78
CA LEU A 205 -1.13 0.94 10.76
C LEU A 205 -0.24 0.71 9.53
N MET A 206 -0.74 1.08 8.36
CA MET A 206 -0.08 0.91 7.08
C MET A 206 -0.41 2.08 6.16
N ASP A 207 0.55 2.49 5.33
CA ASP A 207 0.26 3.41 4.23
C ASP A 207 0.04 2.62 2.94
N VAL A 208 -0.95 3.03 2.17
CA VAL A 208 -1.34 2.38 0.93
C VAL A 208 -1.14 3.31 -0.24
N LYS A 209 -0.42 2.86 -1.27
CA LYS A 209 -0.22 3.63 -2.50
C LYS A 209 -0.71 2.86 -3.71
N ALA A 210 -1.55 3.50 -4.51
CA ALA A 210 -2.01 2.94 -5.78
C ALA A 210 -2.34 4.05 -6.78
N VAL A 211 -2.50 3.66 -8.04
CA VAL A 211 -3.08 4.53 -9.06
C VAL A 211 -4.60 4.44 -8.97
N SER A 212 -5.26 5.59 -8.83
CA SER A 212 -6.71 5.68 -8.70
C SER A 212 -7.45 5.23 -9.98
N THR A 213 -8.75 4.98 -9.86
CA THR A 213 -9.60 4.64 -11.02
C THR A 213 -9.61 5.81 -12.02
N GLY A 214 -9.34 5.51 -13.29
CA GLY A 214 -9.42 6.49 -14.38
C GLY A 214 -10.86 6.83 -14.73
N LYS A 215 -11.15 8.11 -14.97
CA LYS A 215 -12.47 8.59 -15.41
C LYS A 215 -12.40 9.40 -16.72
N GLY A 216 -11.25 9.38 -17.40
CA GLY A 216 -11.02 10.07 -18.66
C GLY A 216 -11.05 11.60 -18.55
N MET A 217 -11.37 12.25 -19.67
CA MET A 217 -11.58 13.69 -19.75
C MET A 217 -12.87 14.07 -19.04
N GLN A 218 -12.80 14.98 -18.07
CA GLN A 218 -13.95 15.44 -17.29
C GLN A 218 -14.06 16.96 -17.29
N GLY A 219 -15.30 17.45 -17.30
CA GLY A 219 -15.61 18.87 -17.19
C GLY A 219 -15.30 19.44 -15.79
N VAL A 220 -15.28 20.77 -15.70
CA VAL A 220 -14.90 21.51 -14.48
C VAL A 220 -15.74 21.16 -13.25
N ILE A 221 -17.05 20.89 -13.45
CA ILE A 221 -17.95 20.53 -12.36
C ILE A 221 -17.50 19.22 -11.71
N LYS A 222 -17.41 18.12 -12.48
CA LYS A 222 -17.07 16.82 -11.90
C LYS A 222 -15.61 16.75 -11.45
N ARG A 223 -14.70 17.41 -12.16
CA ARG A 223 -13.25 17.39 -11.87
C ARG A 223 -12.85 18.22 -10.65
N HIS A 224 -13.49 19.37 -10.44
CA HIS A 224 -13.11 20.33 -9.38
C HIS A 224 -14.23 20.63 -8.37
N ASN A 225 -15.42 20.05 -8.54
CA ASN A 225 -16.60 20.35 -7.74
C ASN A 225 -17.01 21.84 -7.80
N VAL A 226 -16.94 22.42 -9.01
CA VAL A 226 -17.41 23.79 -9.25
C VAL A 226 -18.94 23.81 -9.32
N LYS A 227 -19.56 24.82 -8.71
CA LYS A 227 -21.02 25.01 -8.75
C LYS A 227 -21.51 25.18 -10.19
N ILE A 228 -22.61 24.51 -10.54
CA ILE A 228 -23.28 24.66 -11.83
C ILE A 228 -23.88 26.07 -11.94
N GLN A 229 -23.82 26.67 -13.12
CA GLN A 229 -24.45 27.96 -13.37
C GLN A 229 -25.99 27.85 -13.38
N ARG A 230 -26.68 28.99 -13.29
CA ARG A 230 -28.14 29.06 -13.34
C ARG A 230 -28.71 28.42 -14.62
N HIS A 231 -29.93 27.89 -14.53
CA HIS A 231 -30.62 27.22 -15.63
C HIS A 231 -30.72 28.09 -16.91
N LYS A 232 -30.93 29.40 -16.76
CA LYS A 232 -31.02 30.35 -17.88
C LYS A 232 -29.68 30.77 -18.50
N ALA A 233 -28.54 30.24 -18.03
CA ALA A 233 -27.24 30.57 -18.59
C ALA A 233 -26.99 29.82 -19.91
N LYS A 234 -26.41 30.51 -20.92
CA LYS A 234 -26.05 29.91 -22.21
C LYS A 234 -25.13 28.68 -22.08
N LYS A 235 -24.22 28.70 -21.10
CA LYS A 235 -23.35 27.57 -20.74
C LYS A 235 -23.48 27.27 -19.26
N GLN A 236 -24.20 26.19 -18.93
CA GLN A 236 -24.46 25.83 -17.54
C GLN A 236 -23.26 25.16 -16.85
N ARG A 237 -22.53 24.33 -17.61
CA ARG A 237 -21.48 23.43 -17.08
C ARG A 237 -20.06 23.99 -17.21
N ALA A 238 -19.88 25.27 -16.87
CA ALA A 238 -18.64 26.00 -17.00
C ALA A 238 -18.32 26.86 -15.76
N VAL A 239 -17.06 27.26 -15.62
CA VAL A 239 -16.67 28.29 -14.65
C VAL A 239 -17.19 29.63 -15.15
N GLY A 240 -17.70 30.48 -14.24
CA GLY A 240 -18.23 31.80 -14.59
C GLY A 240 -17.15 32.77 -15.06
N SER A 241 -16.22 33.14 -14.18
CA SER A 241 -15.03 33.93 -14.50
C SER A 241 -13.76 33.09 -14.36
N ILE A 242 -12.86 33.19 -15.35
CA ILE A 242 -11.59 32.47 -15.40
C ILE A 242 -10.40 33.32 -14.94
N GLY A 243 -10.62 34.59 -14.58
CA GLY A 243 -9.57 35.51 -14.13
C GLY A 243 -10.01 36.97 -14.24
N PRO A 244 -9.30 37.89 -13.58
CA PRO A 244 -9.42 39.34 -13.80
C PRO A 244 -8.77 39.74 -15.14
N TRP A 245 -8.90 41.02 -15.53
CA TRP A 245 -8.21 41.57 -16.72
C TRP A 245 -6.68 41.50 -16.55
N HIS A 246 -6.16 41.99 -15.42
CA HIS A 246 -4.74 41.95 -15.11
C HIS A 246 -4.48 40.98 -13.94
N PRO A 247 -3.55 40.02 -14.07
CA PRO A 247 -2.66 39.76 -15.22
C PRO A 247 -3.41 39.19 -16.44
N PRO A 248 -2.99 39.50 -17.68
CA PRO A 248 -3.64 39.04 -18.92
C PRO A 248 -3.32 37.58 -19.25
N THR A 249 -3.32 36.71 -18.24
CA THR A 249 -3.05 35.29 -18.34
C THR A 249 -4.01 34.50 -17.47
N VAL A 250 -4.40 33.31 -17.94
CA VAL A 250 -5.20 32.40 -17.11
C VAL A 250 -4.27 31.77 -16.07
N MET A 251 -4.51 32.08 -14.79
CA MET A 251 -3.73 31.51 -13.70
C MET A 251 -3.87 29.99 -13.67
N TRP A 252 -2.78 29.28 -13.36
CA TRP A 252 -2.77 27.81 -13.21
C TRP A 252 -3.71 27.31 -12.10
N THR A 253 -4.05 28.19 -11.17
CA THR A 253 -5.00 27.96 -10.08
C THR A 253 -6.45 27.99 -10.56
N VAL A 254 -6.76 28.32 -11.80
CA VAL A 254 -8.15 28.32 -12.28
C VAL A 254 -8.60 26.88 -12.55
N ALA A 255 -9.81 26.52 -12.12
CA ALA A 255 -10.37 25.20 -12.39
C ALA A 255 -10.64 25.04 -13.89
N ARG A 256 -10.08 23.99 -14.51
CA ARG A 256 -10.21 23.73 -15.96
C ARG A 256 -10.65 22.29 -16.20
N ALA A 257 -11.31 22.04 -17.33
CA ALA A 257 -11.59 20.67 -17.77
C ALA A 257 -10.27 19.93 -18.03
N GLY A 258 -10.29 18.61 -17.94
CA GLY A 258 -9.08 17.81 -18.12
C GLY A 258 -9.22 16.39 -17.58
N GLN A 259 -8.12 15.66 -17.58
CA GLN A 259 -8.04 14.32 -17.00
C GLN A 259 -8.53 14.29 -15.55
N MET A 260 -9.38 13.32 -15.24
CA MET A 260 -9.80 12.96 -13.87
C MET A 260 -9.49 11.49 -13.58
N GLY A 261 -8.90 11.24 -12.43
CA GLY A 261 -8.52 9.88 -12.02
C GLY A 261 -7.29 9.38 -12.77
N TYR A 262 -6.92 8.12 -12.50
CA TYR A 262 -5.65 7.53 -12.94
C TYR A 262 -4.45 8.32 -12.41
N ASN A 263 -4.56 8.88 -11.20
CA ASN A 263 -3.49 9.60 -10.54
C ASN A 263 -2.84 8.70 -9.48
N SER A 264 -1.54 8.84 -9.25
CA SER A 264 -0.88 8.17 -8.11
C SER A 264 -1.32 8.81 -6.80
N ARG A 265 -1.82 8.02 -5.85
CA ARG A 265 -2.28 8.48 -4.54
C ARG A 265 -1.74 7.58 -3.45
N THR A 266 -1.33 8.20 -2.35
CA THR A 266 -0.98 7.54 -1.10
C THR A 266 -2.03 7.90 -0.08
N GLU A 267 -2.70 6.90 0.49
CA GLU A 267 -3.55 7.05 1.67
C GLU A 267 -2.76 6.55 2.88
N PHE A 268 -2.64 7.40 3.89
CA PHE A 268 -1.85 7.13 5.09
C PHE A 268 -2.69 6.52 6.20
N ASN A 269 -2.04 5.84 7.15
CA ASN A 269 -2.65 5.38 8.40
C ASN A 269 -3.91 4.51 8.23
N LYS A 270 -3.87 3.58 7.27
CA LYS A 270 -4.89 2.54 7.14
C LYS A 270 -4.62 1.44 8.14
N LYS A 271 -5.66 1.03 8.88
CA LYS A 271 -5.56 -0.03 9.88
C LYS A 271 -5.65 -1.40 9.20
N ILE A 272 -4.68 -2.26 9.47
CA ILE A 272 -4.75 -3.68 9.16
C ILE A 272 -5.63 -4.33 10.23
N LEU A 273 -6.72 -4.96 9.82
CA LEU A 273 -7.63 -5.67 10.71
C LEU A 273 -7.22 -7.15 10.81
N VAL A 274 -6.99 -7.78 9.66
CA VAL A 274 -6.61 -9.20 9.58
C VAL A 274 -5.54 -9.39 8.52
N LEU A 275 -4.48 -10.11 8.89
CA LEU A 275 -3.55 -10.78 8.00
C LEU A 275 -3.92 -12.26 8.03
N GLY A 276 -4.42 -12.76 6.90
CA GLY A 276 -4.80 -14.15 6.76
C GLY A 276 -3.94 -14.85 5.74
N GLU A 277 -3.69 -16.13 5.98
CA GLU A 277 -3.15 -17.05 4.99
C GLU A 277 -4.30 -17.69 4.23
N LYS A 278 -4.08 -18.00 2.95
CA LYS A 278 -5.04 -18.71 2.09
C LYS A 278 -6.46 -18.11 2.13
N GLY A 279 -6.67 -17.02 1.40
CA GLY A 279 -7.90 -16.22 1.43
C GLY A 279 -9.20 -16.84 0.89
N LYS A 280 -9.32 -18.17 0.81
CA LYS A 280 -10.56 -18.82 0.39
C LYS A 280 -11.70 -18.51 1.36
N ALA A 281 -11.41 -18.42 2.66
CA ALA A 281 -12.38 -18.13 3.71
C ALA A 281 -12.95 -16.70 3.67
N ILE A 282 -12.19 -15.72 3.17
CA ILE A 282 -12.64 -14.33 3.05
C ILE A 282 -13.41 -14.07 1.74
N SER A 283 -13.26 -14.98 0.77
CA SER A 283 -13.90 -14.85 -0.53
C SER A 283 -15.39 -15.14 -0.43
N PRO A 284 -16.26 -14.30 -1.04
CA PRO A 284 -17.66 -14.65 -1.16
C PRO A 284 -17.86 -15.98 -1.89
N SER A 285 -19.00 -16.65 -1.69
CA SER A 285 -19.29 -17.93 -2.36
C SER A 285 -19.26 -17.82 -3.89
N SER A 286 -19.67 -16.68 -4.44
CA SER A 286 -19.58 -16.35 -5.87
C SER A 286 -18.18 -15.88 -6.33
N GLY A 287 -17.26 -15.67 -5.40
CA GLY A 287 -16.04 -14.89 -5.61
C GLY A 287 -16.27 -13.39 -5.65
N PHE A 288 -15.17 -12.62 -5.63
CA PHE A 288 -15.23 -11.16 -5.76
C PHE A 288 -15.56 -10.74 -7.19
N ALA A 289 -16.47 -9.77 -7.33
CA ALA A 289 -16.89 -9.23 -8.62
C ALA A 289 -15.69 -8.77 -9.45
N HIS A 290 -15.62 -9.27 -10.68
CA HIS A 290 -14.52 -9.04 -11.62
C HIS A 290 -13.14 -9.45 -11.11
N TYR A 291 -12.99 -10.19 -10.01
CA TYR A 291 -11.67 -10.63 -9.52
C TYR A 291 -11.58 -12.15 -9.42
N GLY A 292 -12.60 -12.80 -8.85
CA GLY A 292 -12.61 -14.23 -8.54
C GLY A 292 -12.28 -14.50 -7.08
N ASN A 293 -11.85 -15.71 -6.79
CA ASN A 293 -11.51 -16.14 -5.43
C ASN A 293 -10.09 -15.69 -5.07
N VAL A 294 -9.90 -15.32 -3.81
CA VAL A 294 -8.59 -15.06 -3.21
C VAL A 294 -8.03 -16.40 -2.73
N SER A 295 -6.87 -16.80 -3.22
CA SER A 295 -6.24 -18.08 -2.86
C SER A 295 -4.97 -17.92 -2.04
N ASN A 296 -4.31 -16.76 -2.16
CA ASN A 296 -3.05 -16.47 -1.49
C ASN A 296 -3.27 -15.78 -0.13
N ASP A 297 -2.17 -15.40 0.51
CA ASP A 297 -2.18 -14.52 1.68
C ASP A 297 -2.92 -13.22 1.35
N PHE A 298 -3.58 -12.65 2.35
CA PHE A 298 -4.37 -11.45 2.16
C PHE A 298 -4.27 -10.50 3.34
N VAL A 299 -4.52 -9.22 3.05
CA VAL A 299 -4.68 -8.15 4.03
C VAL A 299 -6.11 -7.66 3.98
N LEU A 300 -6.79 -7.69 5.12
CA LEU A 300 -8.06 -6.99 5.33
C LEU A 300 -7.78 -5.62 5.95
N VAL A 301 -8.06 -4.58 5.20
CA VAL A 301 -7.80 -3.19 5.61
C VAL A 301 -9.10 -2.47 5.90
N ALA A 302 -9.11 -1.68 6.97
CA ALA A 302 -10.23 -0.81 7.30
C ALA A 302 -10.52 0.24 6.20
N GLY A 303 -11.78 0.33 5.79
CA GLY A 303 -12.29 1.31 4.84
C GLY A 303 -11.92 1.04 3.38
N SER A 304 -11.94 2.11 2.57
CA SER A 304 -11.60 2.06 1.15
C SER A 304 -10.11 2.30 0.90
N ILE A 305 -9.66 1.85 -0.26
CA ILE A 305 -8.28 2.03 -0.77
C ILE A 305 -8.31 2.54 -2.22
N PRO A 306 -7.33 3.34 -2.66
CA PRO A 306 -7.25 3.82 -4.03
C PRO A 306 -7.16 2.69 -5.06
N GLY A 307 -7.81 2.91 -6.21
CA GLY A 307 -7.75 2.03 -7.38
C GLY A 307 -8.93 1.06 -7.50
N PRO A 308 -9.19 0.54 -8.72
CA PRO A 308 -10.20 -0.48 -8.96
C PRO A 308 -9.72 -1.88 -8.54
N SER A 309 -10.58 -2.90 -8.67
CA SER A 309 -10.16 -4.30 -8.54
C SER A 309 -9.07 -4.67 -9.56
N LYS A 310 -8.29 -5.72 -9.29
CA LYS A 310 -7.09 -6.15 -10.04
C LYS A 310 -5.91 -5.18 -10.03
N ARG A 311 -6.06 -3.98 -9.44
CA ARG A 311 -5.00 -2.97 -9.41
C ARG A 311 -3.88 -3.42 -8.48
N CYS A 312 -2.63 -3.28 -8.93
CA CYS A 312 -1.47 -3.44 -8.06
C CYS A 312 -1.46 -2.32 -7.01
N ILE A 313 -1.42 -2.71 -5.75
CA ILE A 313 -1.36 -1.84 -4.59
C ILE A 313 0.00 -2.01 -3.92
N GLY A 314 0.66 -0.90 -3.63
CA GLY A 314 1.84 -0.85 -2.80
C GLY A 314 1.42 -0.63 -1.36
N LEU A 315 1.96 -1.44 -0.46
CA LEU A 315 1.75 -1.39 0.98
C LEU A 315 3.07 -1.03 1.63
N ARG A 316 3.10 -0.13 2.61
CA ARG A 316 4.32 0.12 3.39
C ARG A 316 4.03 0.38 4.85
N LEU A 317 5.04 0.21 5.69
CA LEU A 317 5.01 0.72 7.06
C LEU A 317 4.74 2.24 7.09
N PRO A 318 3.97 2.72 8.08
CA PRO A 318 3.47 4.08 8.11
C PRO A 318 4.63 5.05 8.30
N THR A 319 4.73 6.04 7.41
CA THR A 319 5.77 7.09 7.52
C THR A 319 5.35 8.20 8.49
N ARG A 320 4.05 8.34 8.73
CA ARG A 320 3.46 9.37 9.62
C ARG A 320 2.41 8.73 10.52
N PRO A 321 2.82 7.82 11.43
CA PRO A 321 1.89 7.10 12.28
C PRO A 321 1.05 8.09 13.10
N SER A 322 -0.27 7.97 13.06
CA SER A 322 -1.13 8.78 13.92
C SER A 322 -1.00 8.28 15.36
N ARG A 323 -0.87 9.22 16.31
CA ARG A 323 -0.89 8.91 17.75
C ARG A 323 -2.25 8.35 18.17
N GLU A 324 -3.32 8.83 17.53
CA GLU A 324 -4.67 8.34 17.73
C GLU A 324 -4.89 7.07 16.91
N ASN A 325 -5.10 5.94 17.59
CA ASN A 325 -5.62 4.74 16.93
C ASN A 325 -7.15 4.90 16.77
N ARG A 326 -7.57 5.58 15.71
CA ARG A 326 -8.97 5.94 15.42
C ARG A 326 -9.88 4.75 15.10
N ILE A 327 -9.32 3.56 14.94
CA ILE A 327 -10.05 2.33 14.62
C ILE A 327 -9.51 1.25 15.55
N LYS A 328 -10.29 0.92 16.59
CA LYS A 328 -10.05 -0.17 17.52
C LYS A 328 -11.20 -1.15 17.43
N LEU A 329 -11.23 -1.87 16.30
CA LEU A 329 -12.15 -2.97 16.12
C LEU A 329 -11.45 -4.22 16.62
N GLU A 330 -11.95 -4.80 17.70
CA GLU A 330 -11.50 -6.10 18.21
C GLU A 330 -12.68 -7.07 18.16
N GLU A 331 -12.40 -8.37 18.24
CA GLU A 331 -13.43 -9.42 18.15
C GLU A 331 -14.29 -9.28 16.87
N ILE A 332 -13.67 -9.49 15.70
CA ILE A 332 -14.40 -9.48 14.43
C ILE A 332 -15.45 -10.59 14.47
N SER A 333 -16.71 -10.21 14.63
CA SER A 333 -17.85 -11.10 14.81
C SER A 333 -18.35 -11.65 13.48
N PHE A 334 -18.25 -10.85 12.42
CA PHE A 334 -18.76 -11.19 11.10
C PHE A 334 -17.95 -10.55 9.98
N ILE A 335 -17.75 -11.29 8.89
CA ILE A 335 -17.30 -10.73 7.62
C ILE A 335 -18.27 -11.15 6.52
N SER A 336 -18.76 -10.20 5.73
CA SER A 336 -19.73 -10.48 4.68
C SER A 336 -19.11 -11.27 3.54
N THR A 337 -19.39 -12.57 3.50
CA THR A 337 -19.06 -13.49 2.39
C THR A 337 -20.23 -13.70 1.45
N VAL A 338 -21.30 -12.91 1.60
CA VAL A 338 -22.55 -13.09 0.87
C VAL A 338 -22.73 -11.98 -0.16
N THR A 339 -23.07 -12.37 -1.39
CA THR A 339 -23.55 -11.46 -2.43
C THR A 339 -25.07 -11.36 -2.39
N HIS A 340 -25.62 -10.18 -2.69
CA HIS A 340 -27.07 -9.88 -2.60
C HIS A 340 -27.94 -11.03 -3.16
N GLY A 341 -28.90 -11.51 -2.37
CA GLY A 341 -29.94 -12.45 -2.80
C GLY A 341 -29.67 -13.94 -2.55
N LYS A 342 -28.59 -14.33 -1.86
CA LYS A 342 -28.38 -15.72 -1.41
C LYS A 342 -28.15 -15.78 0.10
N ALA A 343 -28.63 -16.82 0.76
CA ALA A 343 -28.37 -17.04 2.18
C ALA A 343 -26.88 -17.32 2.43
N ALA A 344 -26.36 -16.92 3.59
CA ALA A 344 -25.05 -17.37 4.05
C ALA A 344 -25.09 -18.90 4.16
N THR A 345 -24.18 -19.60 3.49
CA THR A 345 -23.96 -21.03 3.73
C THR A 345 -23.47 -21.21 5.16
N GLU A 346 -23.99 -22.21 5.87
CA GLU A 346 -23.76 -22.51 7.30
C GLU A 346 -22.27 -22.70 7.69
N GLU A 347 -21.38 -22.83 6.71
CA GLU A 347 -19.93 -22.82 6.87
C GLU A 347 -19.32 -21.41 6.90
N THR A 348 -19.95 -20.43 7.58
CA THR A 348 -19.17 -19.26 8.02
C THR A 348 -18.13 -19.76 9.02
N PRO A 349 -16.82 -19.68 8.75
CA PRO A 349 -15.86 -19.96 9.80
C PRO A 349 -16.12 -18.91 10.89
N LYS A 350 -16.57 -19.35 12.07
CA LYS A 350 -16.24 -18.63 13.30
C LYS A 350 -14.76 -18.32 13.15
N ALA A 351 -14.43 -17.03 13.01
CA ALA A 351 -13.06 -16.61 12.77
C ALA A 351 -12.20 -17.44 13.72
N ALA A 352 -11.28 -18.23 13.16
CA ALA A 352 -10.35 -19.01 13.95
C ALA A 352 -9.92 -18.08 15.09
N LYS A 353 -10.02 -18.56 16.35
CA LYS A 353 -9.39 -17.89 17.47
C LYS A 353 -7.91 -17.79 17.09
N VAL A 354 -7.54 -16.73 16.40
CA VAL A 354 -6.17 -16.33 16.19
C VAL A 354 -5.75 -16.01 17.60
N GLU A 355 -5.00 -16.92 18.20
CA GLU A 355 -4.47 -16.78 19.54
C GLU A 355 -3.80 -15.42 19.63
N ALA A 356 -4.53 -14.46 20.18
CA ALA A 356 -3.91 -13.34 20.86
C ALA A 356 -3.08 -14.03 21.94
N GLN A 357 -1.75 -13.97 21.80
CA GLN A 357 -0.84 -14.34 22.87
C GLN A 357 -1.43 -13.76 24.16
N LYS A 358 -1.75 -14.64 25.11
CA LYS A 358 -2.09 -14.24 26.48
C LYS A 358 -0.95 -13.35 26.95
N VAL A 359 -1.15 -12.04 26.90
CA VAL A 359 -0.39 -11.14 27.74
C VAL A 359 -0.87 -11.48 29.14
N GLU A 360 -0.02 -12.14 29.92
CA GLU A 360 -0.25 -12.34 31.34
C GLU A 360 -0.71 -11.00 31.92
N LYS A 361 -1.96 -10.97 32.38
CA LYS A 361 -2.39 -9.90 33.27
C LYS A 361 -1.51 -10.04 34.51
N LYS A 362 -0.50 -9.18 34.65
CA LYS A 362 0.00 -8.86 35.98
C LYS A 362 -1.18 -8.27 36.73
N GLU A 363 -1.70 -9.04 37.66
CA GLU A 363 -2.71 -8.59 38.62
C GLU A 363 -2.15 -7.36 39.34
N HIS A 364 -2.73 -6.20 39.05
CA HIS A 364 -2.60 -5.08 39.96
C HIS A 364 -3.45 -5.42 41.18
N LYS A 365 -2.80 -5.62 42.33
CA LYS A 365 -3.47 -5.74 43.62
C LYS A 365 -4.47 -4.60 43.77
N SER A 366 -5.68 -4.92 44.21
CA SER A 366 -6.67 -3.93 44.58
C SER A 366 -6.11 -3.05 45.70
N VAL A 367 -6.41 -1.75 45.64
CA VAL A 367 -6.05 -0.77 46.68
C VAL A 367 -6.56 -1.20 48.07
N GLU A 368 -7.62 -2.02 48.13
CA GLU A 368 -8.11 -2.66 49.36
C GLU A 368 -7.12 -3.65 50.01
N ASP A 369 -6.29 -4.34 49.23
CA ASP A 369 -5.33 -5.31 49.77
C ASP A 369 -4.07 -4.63 50.32
N GLU A 370 -3.67 -3.49 49.74
CA GLU A 370 -2.60 -2.64 50.28
C GLU A 370 -3.02 -1.98 51.60
N LEU A 371 -4.29 -1.54 51.71
CA LEU A 371 -4.83 -0.99 52.95
C LEU A 371 -4.94 -2.03 54.08
N LYS A 372 -5.25 -3.29 53.76
CA LYS A 372 -5.27 -4.38 54.75
C LYS A 372 -3.88 -4.82 55.20
N GLN A 373 -2.87 -4.69 54.34
CA GLN A 373 -1.47 -4.98 54.69
C GLN A 373 -0.81 -3.87 55.53
N ALA A 374 -1.25 -2.62 55.41
CA ALA A 374 -0.77 -1.50 56.23
C ALA A 374 -1.42 -1.43 57.63
N ALA A 375 -2.49 -2.20 57.87
CA ALA A 375 -3.22 -2.25 59.14
C ALA A 375 -2.84 -3.47 60.03
N LYS A 376 -1.86 -4.27 59.62
CA LYS A 376 -1.16 -5.27 60.44
C LYS A 376 0.27 -4.77 60.68
#